data_AF-A0A9K3LU57-F1
#
_entry.id   AF-A0A9K3LU57-F1
#
_cell.length_a   1.000
_cell.length_b   1.000
_cell.length_c   1.000
_cell.angle_alpha   90.00
_cell.angle_beta   90.00
_cell.angle_gamma   90.00
#
_symmetry.space_group_name_H-M   'P 1'
#
loop_
_entity.id
_entity.type
_entity.pdbx_description
1 polymer ?
#
loop_
_entity_poly.entity_id
_entity_poly.type
_entity_poly.pdbx_seq_one_letter_code
_entity_poly.pdbx_strand_id
1 'polypeptide(L)'
;MTGYPTGNGTQWSGLETPGMIEAKCSLLIQEDGAFDPRIKSLPKQRVLVYQDKGYNPTTTPHHHLPTKTHQHLPANTNNPNGDENFYVDFNGCTILQLEPAPGSPQRTMPITLTVGGRCLFTPENYQDFRVMMRTKEQSIDMNIAPNGNFDWPDVQSLLLCPLCGNKAEIPKEGDDSEHEYWLLFYPLLQITVMKGSQMTLGTRTICLLTCVDCMEDLLEGMSLKVRPAAMEGRRPRLSFTLPANEVLAEAGSASFLEDGPPRPETHPNVDDILDAWTLYNLWEHSGAWEALQNDYRIVLSRSMHSDNGGEQPTENQDTVEPKLKDRLGKSCGNPTCKKIHGKRDPENGAIIRLSIRCKECHMEYYCSRSCREEARESHRTECLLHQEERQERREKKAKQVTCDTCKKRSSYTKMKKCSACRSATYCSVECQKQDWNRHKTECRKRSD
;
A
#
# COMPACT_ATOMS: atom_id res chain seq x y z
N MET A 1 8.33 -12.64 -25.13
CA MET A 1 6.90 -13.00 -25.08
C MET A 1 6.12 -11.93 -25.83
N THR A 2 5.87 -12.18 -27.10
CA THR A 2 5.25 -11.25 -28.05
C THR A 2 3.74 -11.41 -28.04
N GLY A 3 3.03 -10.28 -28.00
CA GLY A 3 1.62 -10.20 -27.63
C GLY A 3 0.59 -10.61 -28.68
N TYR A 4 -0.64 -10.70 -28.17
CA TYR A 4 -1.95 -10.71 -28.83
C TYR A 4 -2.98 -10.18 -27.81
N PRO A 5 -4.17 -9.72 -28.22
CA PRO A 5 -4.48 -8.50 -28.95
C PRO A 5 -5.28 -7.50 -28.09
N THR A 6 -5.45 -6.28 -28.62
CA THR A 6 -6.19 -5.12 -28.11
C THR A 6 -7.72 -5.32 -28.04
N GLY A 7 -8.18 -6.43 -27.46
CA GLY A 7 -9.58 -6.57 -27.05
C GLY A 7 -9.82 -5.77 -25.77
N ASN A 8 -11.03 -5.25 -25.60
CA ASN A 8 -11.55 -4.72 -24.33
C ASN A 8 -11.68 -5.82 -23.23
N GLY A 9 -10.79 -6.81 -23.23
CA GLY A 9 -10.77 -7.92 -22.30
C GLY A 9 -10.04 -7.57 -21.01
N THR A 10 -10.35 -8.33 -19.97
CA THR A 10 -9.54 -8.41 -18.75
C THR A 10 -8.08 -8.62 -19.09
N GLN A 11 -7.20 -7.79 -18.54
CA GLN A 11 -5.76 -8.00 -18.64
C GLN A 11 -5.36 -9.08 -17.62
N TRP A 12 -4.77 -10.15 -18.12
CA TRP A 12 -4.24 -11.26 -17.32
C TRP A 12 -2.73 -11.14 -17.23
N SER A 13 -2.16 -11.45 -16.08
CA SER A 13 -0.71 -11.53 -15.90
C SER A 13 -0.11 -12.77 -16.55
N GLY A 14 -0.91 -13.82 -16.74
CA GLY A 14 -0.43 -15.15 -17.12
C GLY A 14 0.07 -15.99 -15.94
N LEU A 15 -0.01 -15.45 -14.71
CA LEU A 15 0.29 -16.15 -13.46
C LEU A 15 -0.98 -16.54 -12.69
N GLU A 16 -2.15 -16.28 -13.24
CA GLU A 16 -3.42 -16.66 -12.62
C GLU A 16 -3.60 -18.18 -12.58
N THR A 17 -4.05 -18.67 -11.42
CA THR A 17 -4.42 -20.09 -11.29
C THR A 17 -5.70 -20.38 -12.07
N PRO A 18 -5.98 -21.65 -12.43
CA PRO A 18 -7.23 -22.01 -13.11
C PRO A 18 -8.49 -21.50 -12.40
N GLY A 19 -8.52 -21.58 -11.06
CA GLY A 19 -9.64 -21.08 -10.26
C GLY A 19 -9.79 -19.56 -10.30
N MET A 20 -8.67 -18.81 -10.40
CA MET A 20 -8.73 -17.35 -10.58
C MET A 20 -9.31 -16.96 -11.94
N ILE A 21 -8.92 -17.68 -12.99
CA ILE A 21 -9.45 -17.46 -14.35
C ILE A 21 -10.95 -17.74 -14.38
N GLU A 22 -11.39 -18.86 -13.80
CA GLU A 22 -12.80 -19.23 -13.69
C GLU A 22 -13.62 -18.18 -12.90
N ALA A 23 -13.06 -17.69 -11.78
CA ALA A 23 -13.68 -16.67 -10.95
C ALA A 23 -13.57 -15.23 -11.52
N LYS A 24 -12.93 -15.04 -12.68
CA LYS A 24 -12.65 -13.71 -13.29
C LYS A 24 -11.89 -12.77 -12.34
N CYS A 25 -10.95 -13.33 -11.58
CA CYS A 25 -10.05 -12.63 -10.68
C CYS A 25 -8.67 -12.48 -11.32
N SER A 26 -8.18 -11.25 -11.47
CA SER A 26 -6.86 -10.97 -12.08
C SER A 26 -5.84 -10.55 -11.01
N LEU A 27 -4.56 -10.85 -11.25
CA LEU A 27 -3.45 -10.31 -10.46
C LEU A 27 -3.08 -8.87 -10.87
N LEU A 28 -3.62 -8.39 -11.99
CA LEU A 28 -3.40 -7.03 -12.47
C LEU A 28 -4.62 -6.15 -12.20
N ILE A 29 -4.32 -4.93 -11.76
CA ILE A 29 -5.28 -3.83 -11.69
C ILE A 29 -5.60 -3.36 -13.10
N GLN A 30 -6.87 -3.07 -13.35
CA GLN A 30 -7.32 -2.53 -14.62
C GLN A 30 -6.84 -1.07 -14.78
N GLU A 31 -6.22 -0.74 -15.91
CA GLU A 31 -5.74 0.62 -16.21
C GLU A 31 -6.88 1.67 -16.13
N ASP A 32 -8.12 1.26 -16.40
CA ASP A 32 -9.30 2.13 -16.38
C ASP A 32 -10.00 2.19 -15.00
N GLY A 33 -9.53 1.41 -14.03
CA GLY A 33 -10.09 1.35 -12.69
C GLY A 33 -9.73 2.61 -11.90
N ALA A 34 -10.71 3.49 -11.69
CA ALA A 34 -10.57 4.52 -10.68
C ALA A 34 -10.64 3.87 -9.30
N PHE A 35 -9.75 4.26 -8.38
CA PHE A 35 -9.78 3.84 -6.98
C PHE A 35 -10.07 5.05 -6.09
N ASP A 36 -10.78 4.81 -5.00
CA ASP A 36 -11.00 5.78 -3.94
C ASP A 36 -10.21 5.34 -2.70
N PRO A 37 -9.32 6.21 -2.17
CA PRO A 37 -8.61 5.92 -0.95
C PRO A 37 -9.57 6.05 0.25
N ARG A 38 -9.58 5.05 1.12
CA ARG A 38 -10.41 5.03 2.32
C ARG A 38 -9.62 4.60 3.53
N ILE A 39 -9.63 5.43 4.56
CA ILE A 39 -9.21 5.00 5.89
C ILE A 39 -10.40 4.24 6.49
N LYS A 40 -10.21 2.96 6.77
CA LYS A 40 -11.18 2.15 7.50
C LYS A 40 -10.66 1.84 8.89
N SER A 41 -11.51 2.02 9.89
CA SER A 41 -11.29 1.39 11.19
C SER A 41 -11.74 -0.07 11.09
N LEU A 42 -10.84 -1.00 11.40
CA LEU A 42 -11.23 -2.39 11.60
C LEU A 42 -12.18 -2.49 12.79
N PRO A 43 -13.13 -3.44 12.80
CA PRO A 43 -14.03 -3.63 13.92
C PRO A 43 -13.25 -3.85 15.22
N LYS A 44 -13.82 -3.41 16.34
CA LYS A 44 -13.31 -3.82 17.66
C LYS A 44 -13.48 -5.32 17.80
N GLN A 45 -12.40 -6.06 17.56
CA GLN A 45 -12.44 -7.52 17.51
C GLN A 45 -11.23 -8.11 18.22
N ARG A 46 -11.49 -9.15 19.01
CA ARG A 46 -10.46 -10.04 19.54
C ARG A 46 -10.24 -11.17 18.53
N VAL A 47 -9.01 -11.29 18.04
CA VAL A 47 -8.59 -12.30 17.06
C VAL A 47 -7.69 -13.30 17.77
N LEU A 48 -7.89 -14.60 17.52
CA LEU A 48 -7.00 -15.65 18.05
C LEU A 48 -5.89 -15.88 17.03
N VAL A 49 -4.67 -15.49 17.36
CA VAL A 49 -3.52 -15.72 16.50
C VAL A 49 -2.92 -17.08 16.84
N TYR A 50 -2.90 -17.95 15.83
CA TYR A 50 -2.20 -19.23 15.90
C TYR A 50 -0.72 -18.99 15.61
N GLN A 51 0.14 -19.32 16.57
CA GLN A 51 1.57 -19.40 16.28
C GLN A 51 1.84 -20.71 15.54
N ASP A 52 2.41 -20.61 14.35
CA ASP A 52 3.10 -21.76 13.77
C ASP A 52 4.21 -22.18 14.73
N LYS A 53 4.38 -23.51 14.92
CA LYS A 53 5.23 -24.17 15.94
C LYS A 53 6.74 -23.88 15.87
N GLY A 54 7.15 -22.77 15.26
CA GLY A 54 8.54 -22.34 15.12
C GLY A 54 8.81 -20.86 15.48
N TYR A 55 7.79 -20.03 15.75
CA TYR A 55 8.03 -18.64 16.15
C TYR A 55 7.98 -18.50 17.68
N ASN A 56 9.14 -18.50 18.33
CA ASN A 56 9.25 -18.19 19.76
C ASN A 56 9.86 -16.78 19.94
N PRO A 57 9.07 -15.75 20.30
CA PRO A 57 9.57 -14.39 20.46
C PRO A 57 10.60 -14.25 21.59
N THR A 58 10.71 -15.24 22.48
CA THR A 58 11.68 -15.20 23.60
C THR A 58 13.08 -15.69 23.23
N THR A 59 13.30 -16.22 22.02
CA THR A 59 14.61 -16.81 21.63
C THR A 59 15.49 -15.90 20.77
N THR A 60 15.13 -14.64 20.53
CA THR A 60 16.02 -13.71 19.81
C THR A 60 17.27 -13.42 20.65
N PRO A 61 18.48 -13.70 20.18
CA PRO A 61 19.70 -13.56 20.98
C PRO A 61 20.00 -12.08 21.20
N HIS A 62 19.62 -11.56 22.37
CA HIS A 62 20.09 -10.26 22.84
C HIS A 62 21.61 -10.29 22.97
N HIS A 63 22.30 -9.54 22.13
CA HIS A 63 23.69 -9.17 22.36
C HIS A 63 23.80 -8.52 23.74
N HIS A 64 24.59 -9.16 24.61
CA HIS A 64 24.83 -8.79 26.00
C HIS A 64 25.15 -7.30 26.18
N LEU A 65 24.22 -6.56 26.80
CA LEU A 65 24.55 -5.42 27.66
C LEU A 65 24.32 -5.82 29.12
N PRO A 66 25.26 -5.55 30.04
CA PRO A 66 25.12 -5.92 31.44
C PRO A 66 24.48 -4.78 32.22
N THR A 67 23.22 -4.92 32.66
CA THR A 67 22.81 -4.30 33.94
C THR A 67 21.55 -4.89 34.57
N LYS A 68 21.76 -5.31 35.83
CA LYS A 68 20.93 -5.12 37.04
C LYS A 68 19.55 -5.80 37.13
N THR A 69 19.58 -6.91 37.88
CA THR A 69 18.62 -7.32 38.95
C THR A 69 17.22 -6.71 38.87
N HIS A 70 16.30 -7.42 38.20
CA HIS A 70 14.86 -7.31 38.45
C HIS A 70 14.32 -8.62 39.02
N GLN A 71 13.41 -8.45 40.00
CA GLN A 71 12.85 -9.46 40.88
C GLN A 71 11.99 -10.49 40.15
N HIS A 72 12.10 -11.74 40.61
CA HIS A 72 11.30 -12.90 40.23
C HIS A 72 9.79 -12.65 40.31
N LEU A 73 9.08 -12.86 39.20
CA LEU A 73 7.68 -13.29 39.21
C LEU A 73 7.64 -14.83 39.08
N PRO A 74 6.70 -15.52 39.76
CA PRO A 74 6.66 -16.98 39.76
C PRO A 74 6.16 -17.52 38.41
N ALA A 75 7.01 -18.31 37.77
CA ALA A 75 6.68 -19.06 36.56
C ALA A 75 5.66 -20.16 36.90
N ASN A 76 4.50 -20.13 36.23
CA ASN A 76 3.50 -21.17 36.32
C ASN A 76 3.85 -22.29 35.33
N THR A 77 4.72 -23.20 35.76
CA THR A 77 5.13 -24.39 35.00
C THR A 77 4.10 -25.50 35.20
N ASN A 78 3.33 -25.88 34.17
CA ASN A 78 2.77 -27.24 33.98
C ASN A 78 1.87 -27.38 32.73
N ASN A 79 2.32 -26.94 31.55
CA ASN A 79 1.71 -27.41 30.29
C ASN A 79 2.79 -27.73 29.25
N PRO A 80 3.30 -28.97 29.18
CA PRO A 80 4.43 -29.33 28.33
C PRO A 80 4.10 -29.40 26.82
N ASN A 81 2.84 -29.17 26.43
CA ASN A 81 2.39 -29.10 25.04
C ASN A 81 1.53 -27.84 24.79
N GLY A 82 1.83 -26.72 25.47
CA GLY A 82 1.08 -25.48 25.29
C GLY A 82 1.20 -24.98 23.85
N ASP A 83 0.17 -25.21 23.03
CA ASP A 83 -0.04 -24.42 21.82
C ASP A 83 -0.26 -22.96 22.32
N GLU A 84 0.80 -22.14 22.29
CA GLU A 84 0.77 -20.74 22.72
C GLU A 84 0.05 -19.88 21.68
N ASN A 85 -1.24 -20.16 21.48
CA ASN A 85 -2.12 -19.24 20.80
C ASN A 85 -2.37 -18.05 21.72
N PHE A 86 -2.31 -16.84 21.17
CA PHE A 86 -2.56 -15.63 21.92
C PHE A 86 -3.68 -14.82 21.25
N TYR A 87 -4.36 -14.02 22.06
CA TYR A 87 -5.42 -13.15 21.57
C TYR A 87 -4.86 -11.75 21.29
N VAL A 88 -5.27 -11.20 20.15
CA VAL A 88 -4.95 -9.83 19.73
C VAL A 88 -6.24 -9.02 19.73
N ASP A 89 -6.26 -7.93 20.47
CA ASP A 89 -7.38 -6.99 20.49
C ASP A 89 -7.15 -5.86 19.46
N PHE A 90 -7.91 -5.89 18.38
CA PHE A 90 -7.95 -4.82 17.37
C PHE A 90 -8.84 -3.71 17.88
N ASN A 91 -8.29 -2.70 18.55
CA ASN A 91 -9.05 -1.64 19.22
C ASN A 91 -9.63 -0.56 18.29
N GLY A 92 -10.02 -0.93 17.07
CA GLY A 92 -10.48 0.02 16.06
C GLY A 92 -9.35 0.52 15.15
N CYS A 93 -8.30 -0.29 14.96
CA CYS A 93 -7.12 0.17 14.25
C CYS A 93 -7.45 0.57 12.81
N THR A 94 -6.69 1.54 12.31
CA THR A 94 -6.97 2.12 11.00
C THR A 94 -6.09 1.50 9.91
N ILE A 95 -6.70 1.21 8.78
CA ILE A 95 -6.03 0.74 7.57
C ILE A 95 -6.35 1.68 6.42
N LEU A 96 -5.39 1.86 5.51
CA LEU A 96 -5.68 2.48 4.22
C LEU A 96 -6.06 1.40 3.22
N GLN A 97 -7.26 1.50 2.69
CA GLN A 97 -7.75 0.69 1.59
C GLN A 97 -7.92 1.53 0.32
N LEU A 98 -7.58 0.94 -0.82
CA LEU A 98 -7.90 1.47 -2.13
C LEU A 98 -9.06 0.63 -2.67
N GLU A 99 -10.26 1.23 -2.68
CA GLU A 99 -11.47 0.57 -3.15
C GLU A 99 -11.76 0.97 -4.59
N PRO A 100 -12.28 0.08 -5.44
CA PRO A 100 -12.79 0.46 -6.76
C PRO A 100 -13.85 1.56 -6.62
N ALA A 101 -13.68 2.65 -7.36
CA ALA A 101 -14.59 3.79 -7.32
C ALA A 101 -16.00 3.36 -7.78
N PRO A 102 -17.06 3.88 -7.15
CA PRO A 102 -18.44 3.57 -7.52
C PRO A 102 -18.70 3.88 -9.00
N GLY A 103 -19.32 2.92 -9.71
CA GLY A 103 -19.68 3.07 -11.12
C GLY A 103 -18.52 2.93 -12.12
N SER A 104 -17.34 2.51 -11.66
CA SER A 104 -16.28 2.06 -12.58
C SER A 104 -16.75 0.79 -13.32
N PRO A 105 -16.53 0.67 -14.65
CA PRO A 105 -16.87 -0.53 -15.38
C PRO A 105 -16.00 -1.70 -14.90
N GLN A 106 -16.59 -2.62 -14.14
CA GLN A 106 -15.88 -3.78 -13.59
C GLN A 106 -15.85 -4.91 -14.62
N ARG A 107 -14.70 -5.11 -15.27
CA ARG A 107 -14.51 -6.29 -16.15
C ARG A 107 -14.00 -7.52 -15.39
N THR A 108 -13.50 -7.30 -14.17
CA THR A 108 -13.08 -8.33 -13.20
C THR A 108 -13.76 -8.08 -11.88
N MET A 109 -13.67 -9.07 -10.99
CA MET A 109 -14.07 -8.90 -9.60
C MET A 109 -13.41 -7.64 -9.02
N PRO A 110 -14.16 -6.77 -8.33
CA PRO A 110 -13.59 -5.62 -7.65
C PRO A 110 -12.66 -6.12 -6.55
N ILE A 111 -11.40 -5.69 -6.58
CA ILE A 111 -10.41 -6.04 -5.56
C ILE A 111 -10.11 -4.79 -4.75
N THR A 112 -10.34 -4.87 -3.44
CA THR A 112 -9.91 -3.84 -2.49
C THR A 112 -8.44 -4.09 -2.13
N LEU A 113 -7.61 -3.06 -2.22
CA LEU A 113 -6.18 -3.17 -1.91
C LEU A 113 -5.94 -2.64 -0.52
N THR A 114 -5.31 -3.41 0.36
CA THR A 114 -4.88 -2.87 1.66
C THR A 114 -3.41 -2.51 1.60
N VAL A 115 -3.07 -1.27 1.97
CA VAL A 115 -1.70 -0.77 1.91
C VAL A 115 -0.94 -1.24 3.15
N GLY A 116 0.11 -2.06 2.97
CA GLY A 116 0.97 -2.52 4.05
C GLY A 116 2.02 -1.48 4.47
N GLY A 117 2.64 -0.83 3.48
CA GLY A 117 3.65 0.20 3.69
C GLY A 117 4.80 0.10 2.69
N ARG A 118 5.77 1.02 2.79
CA ARG A 118 7.03 0.91 2.06
C ARG A 118 7.88 -0.19 2.68
N CYS A 119 8.62 -0.91 1.85
CA CYS A 119 9.52 -1.95 2.30
C CYS A 119 10.79 -2.05 1.44
N LEU A 120 11.86 -2.55 2.06
CA LEU A 120 13.07 -3.01 1.36
C LEU A 120 12.90 -4.49 1.01
N PHE A 121 13.31 -4.88 -0.18
CA PHE A 121 13.31 -6.27 -0.59
C PHE A 121 14.75 -6.80 -0.63
N THR A 122 15.07 -7.79 0.21
CA THR A 122 16.43 -8.34 0.31
C THR A 122 16.53 -9.75 -0.30
N PRO A 123 17.74 -10.28 -0.54
CA PRO A 123 17.91 -11.66 -1.00
C PRO A 123 17.30 -12.68 -0.04
N GLU A 124 17.42 -12.45 1.27
CA GLU A 124 16.85 -13.29 2.33
C GLU A 124 15.33 -13.26 2.25
N ASN A 125 14.73 -12.07 2.08
CA ASN A 125 13.28 -11.95 1.89
C ASN A 125 12.82 -12.78 0.69
N TYR A 126 13.50 -12.69 -0.46
CA TYR A 126 13.12 -13.46 -1.64
C TYR A 126 13.13 -14.96 -1.36
N GLN A 127 14.14 -15.46 -0.62
CA GLN A 127 14.22 -16.87 -0.26
C GLN A 127 13.07 -17.27 0.68
N ASP A 128 12.74 -16.44 1.66
CA ASP A 128 11.62 -16.69 2.58
C ASP A 128 10.27 -16.71 1.84
N PHE A 129 10.02 -15.72 0.96
CA PHE A 129 8.83 -15.68 0.12
C PHE A 129 8.76 -16.85 -0.87
N ARG A 130 9.90 -17.29 -1.41
CA ARG A 130 9.95 -18.47 -2.29
C ARG A 130 9.53 -19.74 -1.56
N VAL A 131 9.92 -19.89 -0.30
CA VAL A 131 9.42 -21.00 0.53
C VAL A 131 7.94 -20.79 0.82
N MET A 132 7.54 -19.61 1.29
CA MET A 132 6.20 -19.35 1.82
C MET A 132 5.11 -19.30 0.74
N MET A 133 5.42 -18.86 -0.48
CA MET A 133 4.50 -18.79 -1.63
C MET A 133 4.71 -19.92 -2.64
N ARG A 134 5.30 -21.04 -2.21
CA ARG A 134 5.52 -22.19 -3.06
C ARG A 134 4.21 -22.83 -3.52
N THR A 135 4.18 -23.24 -4.78
CA THR A 135 3.12 -24.09 -5.33
C THR A 135 3.13 -25.47 -4.67
N LYS A 136 2.07 -26.25 -4.91
CA LYS A 136 2.00 -27.63 -4.43
C LYS A 136 3.10 -28.49 -5.07
N GLU A 137 3.36 -28.29 -6.35
CA GLU A 137 4.42 -28.95 -7.10
C GLU A 137 5.79 -28.59 -6.53
N GLN A 138 6.06 -27.30 -6.30
CA GLN A 138 7.29 -26.85 -5.65
C GLN A 138 7.46 -27.41 -4.24
N SER A 139 6.37 -27.58 -3.48
CA SER A 139 6.44 -28.22 -2.15
C SER A 139 6.92 -29.66 -2.23
N ILE A 140 6.40 -30.42 -3.21
CA ILE A 140 6.81 -31.80 -3.46
C ILE A 140 8.29 -31.85 -3.86
N ASP A 141 8.72 -30.97 -4.78
CA ASP A 141 10.11 -30.89 -5.23
C ASP A 141 11.07 -30.51 -4.10
N MET A 142 10.64 -29.66 -3.18
CA MET A 142 11.43 -29.23 -2.01
C MET A 142 11.41 -30.23 -0.85
N ASN A 143 10.61 -31.30 -0.94
CA ASN A 143 10.36 -32.25 0.14
C ASN A 143 9.86 -31.56 1.44
N ILE A 144 8.99 -30.57 1.28
CA ILE A 144 8.33 -29.85 2.38
C ILE A 144 6.82 -30.11 2.26
N ALA A 145 6.11 -30.21 3.39
CA ALA A 145 4.65 -30.33 3.38
C ALA A 145 4.02 -29.17 2.58
N PRO A 146 2.98 -29.39 1.77
CA PRO A 146 2.33 -28.30 1.03
C PRO A 146 1.69 -27.30 1.99
N ASN A 147 1.56 -26.03 1.57
CA ASN A 147 0.89 -24.96 2.31
C ASN A 147 -0.66 -25.14 2.31
N GLY A 148 -1.13 -26.30 2.77
CA GLY A 148 -2.53 -26.70 2.72
C GLY A 148 -2.98 -27.16 1.34
N ASN A 149 -4.30 -27.14 1.11
CA ASN A 149 -4.94 -27.54 -0.15
C ASN A 149 -5.01 -26.38 -1.17
N PHE A 150 -4.15 -25.38 -1.05
CA PHE A 150 -4.19 -24.18 -1.87
C PHE A 150 -3.05 -24.19 -2.89
N ASP A 151 -3.41 -23.97 -4.15
CA ASP A 151 -2.44 -23.68 -5.19
C ASP A 151 -2.09 -22.20 -5.08
N TRP A 152 -1.06 -21.90 -4.29
CA TRP A 152 -0.51 -20.55 -4.23
C TRP A 152 -0.08 -20.12 -5.63
N PRO A 153 -0.38 -18.88 -6.03
CA PRO A 153 0.34 -18.32 -7.16
C PRO A 153 1.83 -18.31 -6.77
N ASP A 154 2.69 -18.76 -7.69
CA ASP A 154 4.14 -18.84 -7.50
C ASP A 154 4.70 -17.50 -6.99
N VAL A 155 5.89 -17.51 -6.38
CA VAL A 155 6.59 -16.30 -5.90
C VAL A 155 6.75 -15.23 -7.00
N GLN A 156 6.68 -15.63 -8.27
CA GLN A 156 6.62 -14.71 -9.40
C GLN A 156 5.44 -13.73 -9.34
N SER A 157 4.32 -14.14 -8.73
CA SER A 157 3.16 -13.28 -8.50
C SER A 157 3.51 -12.14 -7.54
N LEU A 158 4.17 -12.42 -6.40
CA LEU A 158 4.66 -11.39 -5.47
C LEU A 158 5.52 -10.34 -6.18
N LEU A 159 6.39 -10.79 -7.09
CA LEU A 159 7.29 -9.90 -7.82
C LEU A 159 6.57 -9.07 -8.88
N LEU A 160 5.33 -9.41 -9.25
CA LEU A 160 4.62 -8.71 -10.30
C LEU A 160 3.94 -7.46 -9.74
N CYS A 161 4.35 -6.29 -10.23
CA CYS A 161 3.66 -5.07 -9.88
C CYS A 161 2.21 -5.12 -10.42
N PRO A 162 1.21 -5.02 -9.55
CA PRO A 162 -0.19 -5.17 -9.95
C PRO A 162 -0.68 -4.02 -10.84
N LEU A 163 0.02 -2.89 -10.86
CA LEU A 163 -0.36 -1.71 -11.66
C LEU A 163 0.22 -1.73 -13.07
N CYS A 164 1.53 -1.98 -13.21
CA CYS A 164 2.21 -1.92 -14.50
C CYS A 164 2.56 -3.29 -15.09
N GLY A 165 2.47 -4.37 -14.30
CA GLY A 165 2.89 -5.71 -14.71
C GLY A 165 4.41 -5.87 -14.82
N ASN A 166 5.21 -4.88 -14.42
CA ASN A 166 6.65 -5.04 -14.36
C ASN A 166 7.02 -5.95 -13.20
N LYS A 167 8.02 -6.78 -13.43
CA LYS A 167 8.56 -7.67 -12.41
C LYS A 167 9.61 -6.93 -11.58
N ALA A 168 9.50 -7.03 -10.27
CA ALA A 168 10.50 -6.59 -9.30
C ALA A 168 11.84 -7.29 -9.57
N GLU A 169 12.92 -6.54 -9.45
CA GLU A 169 14.27 -7.10 -9.52
C GLU A 169 14.51 -8.01 -8.32
N ILE A 170 15.11 -9.17 -8.57
CA ILE A 170 15.48 -10.11 -7.52
C ILE A 170 16.82 -9.64 -6.94
N PRO A 171 16.87 -9.23 -5.67
CA PRO A 171 18.10 -8.78 -5.03
C PRO A 171 19.16 -9.89 -5.02
N LYS A 172 20.43 -9.53 -5.21
CA LYS A 172 21.58 -10.43 -5.10
C LYS A 172 22.44 -10.07 -3.90
N GLU A 173 23.15 -11.08 -3.38
CA GLU A 173 24.17 -10.83 -2.36
C GLU A 173 25.22 -9.85 -2.88
N GLY A 174 25.43 -8.75 -2.16
CA GLY A 174 26.38 -7.70 -2.55
C GLY A 174 25.82 -6.62 -3.48
N ASP A 175 24.51 -6.59 -3.75
CA ASP A 175 23.91 -5.44 -4.42
C ASP A 175 24.05 -4.17 -3.56
N ASP A 176 24.63 -3.12 -4.13
CA ASP A 176 24.82 -1.82 -3.46
C ASP A 176 23.53 -0.96 -3.44
N SER A 177 22.52 -1.32 -4.24
CA SER A 177 21.25 -0.59 -4.37
C SER A 177 20.17 -1.15 -3.48
N GLU A 178 19.51 -0.28 -2.71
CA GLU A 178 18.29 -0.62 -1.97
C GLU A 178 17.13 -0.89 -2.93
N HIS A 179 16.62 -2.11 -2.90
CA HIS A 179 15.48 -2.56 -3.71
C HIS A 179 14.17 -2.18 -3.01
N GLU A 180 13.77 -0.92 -3.15
CA GLU A 180 12.60 -0.37 -2.45
C GLU A 180 11.28 -0.56 -3.22
N TYR A 181 10.24 -1.00 -2.49
CA TYR A 181 8.89 -1.22 -3.01
C TYR A 181 7.81 -0.78 -2.01
N TRP A 182 6.56 -0.84 -2.44
CA TRP A 182 5.40 -0.86 -1.55
C TRP A 182 4.82 -2.26 -1.46
N LEU A 183 4.53 -2.72 -0.25
CA LEU A 183 3.80 -3.97 -0.04
C LEU A 183 2.30 -3.67 -0.03
N LEU A 184 1.58 -4.30 -0.94
CA LEU A 184 0.12 -4.27 -1.01
C LEU A 184 -0.46 -5.64 -0.72
N PHE A 185 -1.56 -5.67 0.01
CA PHE A 185 -2.29 -6.87 0.39
C PHE A 185 -3.57 -6.99 -0.43
N TYR A 186 -3.68 -8.07 -1.18
CA TYR A 186 -4.75 -8.37 -2.14
C TYR A 186 -5.63 -9.51 -1.62
N PRO A 187 -6.91 -9.27 -1.30
CA PRO A 187 -7.84 -10.35 -1.03
C PRO A 187 -8.14 -11.08 -2.36
N LEU A 188 -7.75 -12.34 -2.43
CA LEU A 188 -8.16 -13.27 -3.46
C LEU A 188 -9.32 -14.12 -2.97
N LEU A 189 -10.37 -14.17 -3.78
CA LEU A 189 -11.46 -15.12 -3.61
C LEU A 189 -10.93 -16.52 -3.91
N GLN A 190 -11.24 -17.47 -3.03
CA GLN A 190 -10.90 -18.86 -3.19
C GLN A 190 -12.19 -19.68 -3.28
N ILE A 191 -12.29 -20.50 -4.31
CA ILE A 191 -13.32 -21.53 -4.39
C ILE A 191 -12.63 -22.84 -3.99
N THR A 192 -12.97 -23.37 -2.81
CA THR A 192 -12.57 -24.72 -2.42
C THR A 192 -13.69 -25.69 -2.71
N VAL A 193 -13.44 -26.65 -3.60
CA VAL A 193 -14.33 -27.79 -3.80
C VAL A 193 -13.93 -28.86 -2.80
N MET A 194 -14.71 -29.01 -1.72
CA MET A 194 -14.51 -30.15 -0.82
C MET A 194 -14.99 -31.44 -1.50
N LYS A 195 -14.31 -32.57 -1.22
CA LYS A 195 -14.78 -33.90 -1.65
C LYS A 195 -16.18 -34.13 -1.06
N GLY A 196 -17.22 -34.02 -1.89
CA GLY A 196 -18.62 -34.12 -1.44
C GLY A 196 -19.57 -33.00 -1.92
N SER A 197 -19.25 -32.32 -3.03
CA SER A 197 -20.15 -31.39 -3.75
C SER A 197 -20.39 -30.02 -3.11
N GLN A 198 -19.97 -29.78 -1.87
CA GLN A 198 -20.14 -28.46 -1.25
C GLN A 198 -18.96 -27.56 -1.63
N MET A 199 -19.22 -26.61 -2.53
CA MET A 199 -18.30 -25.49 -2.79
C MET A 199 -18.29 -24.58 -1.56
N THR A 200 -17.12 -24.37 -0.97
CA THR A 200 -16.92 -23.36 0.07
C THR A 200 -16.16 -22.19 -0.53
N LEU A 201 -16.67 -20.98 -0.31
CA LEU A 201 -16.01 -19.75 -0.71
C LEU A 201 -15.11 -19.29 0.43
N GLY A 202 -13.80 -19.43 0.23
CA GLY A 202 -12.78 -18.85 1.09
C GLY A 202 -12.31 -17.50 0.53
N THR A 203 -11.60 -16.75 1.36
CA THR A 203 -10.77 -15.64 0.89
C THR A 203 -9.40 -15.83 1.51
N ARG A 204 -8.35 -15.53 0.75
CA ARG A 204 -6.99 -15.37 1.29
C ARG A 204 -6.41 -14.06 0.84
N THR A 205 -5.51 -13.52 1.63
CA THR A 205 -4.79 -12.32 1.27
C THR A 205 -3.44 -12.75 0.69
N ILE A 206 -3.07 -12.25 -0.49
CA ILE A 206 -1.73 -12.35 -1.02
C ILE A 206 -1.02 -11.01 -0.86
N CYS A 207 0.30 -11.04 -0.71
CA CYS A 207 1.11 -9.82 -0.73
C CYS A 207 1.74 -9.64 -2.13
N LEU A 208 1.81 -8.40 -2.60
CA LEU A 208 2.39 -8.03 -3.88
C LEU A 208 3.34 -6.84 -3.71
N LEU A 209 4.50 -6.90 -4.35
CA LEU A 209 5.43 -5.78 -4.46
C LEU A 209 4.95 -4.82 -5.53
N THR A 210 4.78 -3.56 -5.17
CA THR A 210 4.34 -2.49 -6.05
C THR A 210 5.48 -1.51 -6.22
N CYS A 211 5.82 -1.18 -7.47
CA CYS A 211 6.86 -0.20 -7.78
C CYS A 211 6.52 1.14 -7.11
N VAL A 212 7.55 1.82 -6.57
CA VAL A 212 7.42 3.14 -5.93
C VAL A 212 6.70 4.12 -6.87
N ASP A 213 7.14 4.20 -8.12
CA ASP A 213 6.55 5.11 -9.12
C ASP A 213 5.07 4.83 -9.36
N CYS A 214 4.69 3.55 -9.49
CA CYS A 214 3.28 3.20 -9.70
C CYS A 214 2.42 3.51 -8.48
N MET A 215 2.95 3.33 -7.26
CA MET A 215 2.23 3.70 -6.05
C MET A 215 2.10 5.22 -5.91
N GLU A 216 3.17 5.98 -6.21
CA GLU A 216 3.12 7.46 -6.23
C GLU A 216 2.07 7.96 -7.22
N ASP A 217 2.02 7.38 -8.41
CA ASP A 217 0.99 7.67 -9.42
C ASP A 217 -0.41 7.34 -8.95
N LEU A 218 -0.59 6.15 -8.35
CA LEU A 218 -1.87 5.70 -7.84
C LEU A 218 -2.39 6.67 -6.78
N LEU A 219 -1.51 7.18 -5.91
CA LEU A 219 -1.84 8.12 -4.85
C LEU A 219 -1.89 9.58 -5.33
N GLU A 220 -1.51 9.88 -6.57
CA GLU A 220 -1.40 11.26 -7.02
C GLU A 220 -2.78 11.91 -7.17
N GLY A 221 -3.00 13.05 -6.50
CA GLY A 221 -4.28 13.75 -6.50
C GLY A 221 -5.32 13.14 -5.56
N MET A 222 -5.05 11.95 -5.00
CA MET A 222 -5.84 11.37 -3.93
C MET A 222 -5.70 12.19 -2.65
N SER A 223 -6.81 12.35 -1.92
CA SER A 223 -6.79 13.00 -0.62
C SER A 223 -7.67 12.30 0.39
N LEU A 224 -7.20 12.27 1.63
CA LEU A 224 -7.85 11.67 2.76
C LEU A 224 -8.45 12.76 3.65
N LYS A 225 -9.72 12.56 4.00
CA LYS A 225 -10.39 13.40 4.99
C LYS A 225 -10.13 12.82 6.37
N VAL A 226 -9.17 13.38 7.09
CA VAL A 226 -8.81 12.94 8.43
C VAL A 226 -9.70 13.67 9.43
N ARG A 227 -10.40 12.89 10.27
CA ARG A 227 -11.15 13.39 11.43
C ARG A 227 -10.43 12.92 12.68
N PRO A 228 -9.97 13.84 13.55
CA PRO A 228 -9.45 13.45 14.85
C PRO A 228 -10.48 12.61 15.60
N ALA A 229 -10.02 11.58 16.32
CA ALA A 229 -10.88 10.80 17.19
C ALA A 229 -11.68 11.74 18.11
N ALA A 230 -12.99 11.53 18.19
CA ALA A 230 -13.82 12.29 19.11
C ALA A 230 -13.37 11.94 20.53
N MET A 231 -12.76 12.89 21.24
CA MET A 231 -12.61 12.72 22.69
C MET A 231 -14.02 12.63 23.28
N GLU A 232 -14.25 11.63 24.14
CA GLU A 232 -15.54 11.33 24.74
C GLU A 232 -16.27 12.62 25.19
N GLY A 233 -17.48 12.83 24.66
CA GLY A 233 -18.31 13.97 25.00
C GLY A 233 -18.14 15.24 24.16
N ARG A 234 -17.21 15.31 23.19
CA ARG A 234 -17.10 16.46 22.26
C ARG A 234 -17.18 16.02 20.81
N ARG A 235 -18.10 16.64 20.06
CA ARG A 235 -18.15 16.47 18.60
C ARG A 235 -16.85 17.01 17.99
N PRO A 236 -16.14 16.23 17.17
CA PRO A 236 -14.93 16.71 16.50
C PRO A 236 -15.34 17.82 15.52
N ARG A 237 -14.91 19.05 15.81
CA ARG A 237 -15.25 20.24 15.01
C ARG A 237 -14.34 20.44 13.81
N LEU A 238 -13.22 19.71 13.74
CA LEU A 238 -12.19 19.90 12.73
C LEU A 238 -12.07 18.64 11.87
N SER A 239 -12.10 18.81 10.56
CA SER A 239 -11.72 17.79 9.60
C SER A 239 -10.72 18.38 8.63
N PHE A 240 -9.60 17.71 8.43
CA PHE A 240 -8.56 18.13 7.51
C PHE A 240 -8.63 17.28 6.26
N THR A 241 -8.28 17.85 5.11
CA THR A 241 -8.10 17.09 3.87
C THR A 241 -6.63 17.14 3.53
N LEU A 242 -5.97 15.99 3.57
CA LEU A 242 -4.53 15.85 3.33
C LEU A 242 -4.30 14.98 2.09
N PRO A 243 -3.24 15.23 1.31
CA PRO A 243 -2.81 14.31 0.25
C PRO A 243 -2.57 12.90 0.79
N ALA A 244 -3.03 11.87 0.08
CA ALA A 244 -2.93 10.48 0.58
C ALA A 244 -1.47 10.01 0.71
N ASN A 245 -0.61 10.45 -0.18
CA ASN A 245 0.83 10.18 -0.13
C ASN A 245 1.51 10.82 1.10
N GLU A 246 1.11 12.02 1.50
CA GLU A 246 1.63 12.67 2.72
C GLU A 246 1.17 11.92 3.97
N VAL A 247 -0.09 11.51 4.03
CA VAL A 247 -0.60 10.70 5.15
C VAL A 247 0.16 9.38 5.26
N LEU A 248 0.39 8.69 4.15
CA LEU A 248 1.15 7.44 4.16
C LEU A 248 2.64 7.63 4.48
N ALA A 249 3.24 8.73 4.06
CA ALA A 249 4.63 9.04 4.40
C ALA A 249 4.80 9.30 5.90
N GLU A 250 3.81 9.90 6.55
CA GLU A 250 3.81 10.15 8.00
C GLU A 250 3.41 8.91 8.81
N ALA A 251 2.45 8.10 8.33
CA ALA A 251 1.98 6.91 9.03
C ALA A 251 3.00 5.76 9.05
N GLY A 252 4.05 5.84 8.22
CA GLY A 252 5.12 4.86 8.17
C GLY A 252 4.70 3.47 7.71
N SER A 253 5.57 2.49 7.96
CA SER A 253 5.31 1.08 7.68
C SER A 253 4.40 0.49 8.75
N ALA A 254 3.47 -0.39 8.37
CA ALA A 254 2.57 -1.07 9.31
C ALA A 254 1.69 -0.14 10.16
N SER A 255 1.14 0.92 9.54
CA SER A 255 0.22 1.89 10.18
C SER A 255 -0.95 1.25 10.94
N PHE A 256 -1.38 0.05 10.53
CA PHE A 256 -2.40 -0.75 11.20
C PHE A 256 -2.04 -1.18 12.63
N LEU A 257 -0.77 -1.08 13.03
CA LEU A 257 -0.29 -1.43 14.37
C LEU A 257 -0.24 -0.25 15.33
N GLU A 258 -0.22 1.00 14.87
CA GLU A 258 -0.15 2.16 15.79
C GLU A 258 -1.38 2.27 16.70
N ASP A 259 -2.54 1.98 16.13
CA ASP A 259 -3.82 1.94 16.84
C ASP A 259 -4.16 0.52 17.37
N GLY A 260 -3.22 -0.42 17.24
CA GLY A 260 -3.33 -1.83 17.61
C GLY A 260 -2.70 -2.16 18.97
N PRO A 261 -2.47 -3.45 19.29
CA PRO A 261 -1.76 -3.84 20.50
C PRO A 261 -0.31 -3.31 20.51
N PRO A 262 0.27 -3.11 21.72
CA PRO A 262 1.65 -2.67 21.85
C PRO A 262 2.59 -3.64 21.14
N ARG A 263 3.51 -3.07 20.35
CA ARG A 263 4.48 -3.83 19.56
C ARG A 263 5.38 -4.65 20.48
N PRO A 264 5.87 -5.82 20.03
CA PRO A 264 7.01 -6.45 20.66
C PRO A 264 8.19 -5.46 20.68
N GLU A 265 8.86 -5.31 21.83
CA GLU A 265 9.99 -4.39 22.01
C GLU A 265 11.18 -4.67 21.06
N THR A 266 11.15 -5.82 20.36
CA THR A 266 12.18 -6.27 19.42
C THR A 266 12.12 -5.60 18.04
N HIS A 267 11.10 -4.81 17.73
CA HIS A 267 10.94 -4.19 16.40
C HIS A 267 11.38 -2.71 16.35
N PRO A 268 12.01 -2.26 15.25
CA PRO A 268 12.46 -0.87 15.07
C PRO A 268 11.30 0.15 15.03
N ASN A 269 11.64 1.43 15.16
CA ASN A 269 10.68 2.54 15.18
C ASN A 269 9.88 2.63 13.86
N VAL A 270 8.66 3.17 13.92
CA VAL A 270 7.67 3.22 12.81
C VAL A 270 8.15 4.00 11.59
N ASP A 271 9.07 4.93 11.80
CA ASP A 271 9.63 5.78 10.74
C ASP A 271 10.55 5.00 9.79
N ASP A 272 10.88 3.75 10.13
CA ASP A 272 11.79 2.93 9.35
C ASP A 272 11.04 2.11 8.30
N ILE A 273 11.60 2.15 7.08
CA ILE A 273 11.21 1.24 6.00
C ILE A 273 11.62 -0.15 6.47
N LEU A 274 10.64 -1.05 6.63
CA LEU A 274 10.88 -2.42 7.06
C LEU A 274 11.36 -3.27 5.88
N ASP A 275 12.06 -4.36 6.14
CA ASP A 275 12.21 -5.38 5.11
C ASP A 275 10.83 -6.05 4.82
N ALA A 276 10.66 -6.55 3.59
CA ALA A 276 9.37 -7.02 3.11
C ALA A 276 8.84 -8.22 3.91
N TRP A 277 9.74 -9.10 4.36
CA TRP A 277 9.37 -10.26 5.16
C TRP A 277 8.91 -9.87 6.57
N THR A 278 9.62 -8.94 7.22
CA THR A 278 9.20 -8.41 8.52
C THR A 278 7.83 -7.75 8.43
N LEU A 279 7.58 -6.94 7.39
CA LEU A 279 6.28 -6.30 7.20
C LEU A 279 5.15 -7.32 6.97
N TYR A 280 5.42 -8.37 6.18
CA TYR A 280 4.48 -9.48 5.98
C TYR A 280 4.21 -10.25 7.28
N ASN A 281 5.24 -10.59 8.05
CA ASN A 281 5.06 -11.30 9.32
C ASN A 281 4.28 -10.48 10.34
N LEU A 282 4.53 -9.17 10.43
CA LEU A 282 3.73 -8.28 11.27
C LEU A 282 2.25 -8.30 10.86
N TRP A 283 1.98 -8.34 9.56
CA TRP A 283 0.62 -8.49 9.04
C TRP A 283 -0.02 -9.82 9.44
N GLU A 284 0.66 -10.94 9.19
CA GLU A 284 0.15 -12.28 9.51
C GLU A 284 -0.05 -12.47 11.02
N HIS A 285 0.97 -12.14 11.83
CA HIS A 285 0.98 -12.37 13.27
C HIS A 285 0.20 -11.33 14.07
N SER A 286 -0.11 -10.17 13.50
CA SER A 286 -1.09 -9.30 14.13
C SER A 286 -2.50 -9.91 14.07
N GLY A 287 -2.81 -10.77 13.10
CA GLY A 287 -4.17 -11.20 12.83
C GLY A 287 -4.99 -10.18 12.01
N ALA A 288 -4.33 -9.19 11.41
CA ALA A 288 -4.98 -8.16 10.61
C ALA A 288 -5.73 -8.77 9.41
N TRP A 289 -5.18 -9.83 8.84
CA TRP A 289 -5.82 -10.60 7.79
C TRP A 289 -7.15 -11.20 8.25
N GLU A 290 -7.24 -11.75 9.47
CA GLU A 290 -8.44 -12.41 9.96
C GLU A 290 -9.55 -11.38 10.26
N ALA A 291 -9.17 -10.24 10.85
CA ALA A 291 -10.08 -9.11 11.04
C ALA A 291 -10.67 -8.63 9.69
N LEU A 292 -9.86 -8.56 8.65
CA LEU A 292 -10.31 -8.19 7.29
C LEU A 292 -11.19 -9.25 6.62
N GLN A 293 -10.85 -10.53 6.76
CA GLN A 293 -11.68 -11.60 6.19
C GLN A 293 -13.07 -11.63 6.80
N ASN A 294 -13.19 -11.36 8.10
CA ASN A 294 -14.48 -11.28 8.77
C ASN A 294 -15.33 -10.13 8.22
N ASP A 295 -14.73 -8.95 7.96
CA ASP A 295 -15.43 -7.83 7.31
C ASP A 295 -15.86 -8.21 5.87
N TYR A 296 -14.98 -8.87 5.11
CA TYR A 296 -15.29 -9.28 3.74
C TYR A 296 -16.42 -10.31 3.67
N ARG A 297 -16.51 -11.26 4.61
CA ARG A 297 -17.64 -12.19 4.72
C ARG A 297 -18.97 -11.46 4.95
N ILE A 298 -18.97 -10.39 5.74
CA ILE A 298 -20.14 -9.55 5.95
C ILE A 298 -20.53 -8.82 4.65
N VAL A 299 -19.56 -8.31 3.90
CA VAL A 299 -19.81 -7.66 2.60
C VAL A 299 -20.35 -8.64 1.56
N LEU A 300 -19.71 -9.81 1.40
CA LEU A 300 -20.14 -10.85 0.48
C LEU A 300 -21.54 -11.37 0.80
N SER A 301 -21.83 -11.63 2.08
CA SER A 301 -23.17 -12.06 2.49
C SER A 301 -24.21 -11.00 2.16
N ARG A 302 -23.97 -9.72 2.44
CA ARG A 302 -24.89 -8.63 2.03
C ARG A 302 -25.12 -8.59 0.52
N SER A 303 -24.07 -8.73 -0.27
CA SER A 303 -24.18 -8.72 -1.73
C SER A 303 -25.02 -9.89 -2.26
N MET A 304 -24.82 -11.10 -1.73
CA MET A 304 -25.57 -12.28 -2.16
C MET A 304 -27.04 -12.29 -1.72
N HIS A 305 -27.40 -11.50 -0.69
CA HIS A 305 -28.78 -11.41 -0.19
C HIS A 305 -29.55 -10.17 -0.69
N SER A 306 -28.89 -9.26 -1.42
CA SER A 306 -29.49 -7.99 -1.88
C SER A 306 -30.48 -8.11 -3.04
N ASP A 307 -30.63 -9.29 -3.65
CA ASP A 307 -31.59 -9.52 -4.75
C ASP A 307 -33.05 -9.79 -4.28
N ASN A 308 -33.31 -9.84 -2.98
CA ASN A 308 -34.68 -9.96 -2.46
C ASN A 308 -35.23 -8.57 -2.10
N GLY A 309 -35.98 -8.01 -3.03
CA GLY A 309 -36.50 -6.64 -3.02
C GLY A 309 -37.16 -6.17 -1.72
N GLY A 310 -36.83 -4.95 -1.33
CA GLY A 310 -37.49 -4.22 -0.25
C GLY A 310 -36.83 -2.87 -0.01
N GLU A 311 -37.45 -1.82 -0.56
CA GLU A 311 -37.34 -0.39 -0.21
C GLU A 311 -35.94 0.20 0.08
N GLN A 312 -35.47 1.06 -0.83
CA GLN A 312 -34.28 1.88 -0.62
C GLN A 312 -34.51 2.88 0.53
N PRO A 313 -33.62 2.95 1.54
CA PRO A 313 -33.62 4.05 2.47
C PRO A 313 -33.10 5.31 1.77
N THR A 314 -33.93 6.36 1.74
CA THR A 314 -33.56 7.71 1.31
C THR A 314 -32.62 8.34 2.34
N GLU A 315 -31.35 7.95 2.33
CA GLU A 315 -30.31 8.66 3.06
C GLU A 315 -29.67 9.70 2.12
N ASN A 316 -29.91 10.98 2.44
CA ASN A 316 -29.23 12.13 1.84
C ASN A 316 -27.73 12.05 2.20
N GLN A 317 -26.98 11.23 1.48
CA GLN A 317 -25.53 11.34 1.45
C GLN A 317 -25.19 12.45 0.47
N ASP A 318 -24.72 13.58 1.01
CA ASP A 318 -23.96 14.58 0.26
C ASP A 318 -22.83 13.86 -0.47
N THR A 319 -23.07 13.53 -1.74
CA THR A 319 -22.09 12.96 -2.65
C THR A 319 -21.04 14.03 -2.90
N VAL A 320 -19.96 13.95 -2.13
CA VAL A 320 -18.79 14.81 -2.30
C VAL A 320 -18.21 14.49 -3.68
N GLU A 321 -18.48 15.36 -4.66
CA GLU A 321 -17.83 15.36 -5.97
C GLU A 321 -16.29 15.39 -5.77
N PRO A 322 -15.57 14.31 -6.11
CA PRO A 322 -14.13 14.23 -5.86
C PRO A 322 -13.40 15.10 -6.89
N LYS A 323 -12.72 16.15 -6.41
CA LYS A 323 -11.62 16.94 -7.04
C LYS A 323 -11.53 17.03 -8.58
N LEU A 324 -12.66 17.00 -9.28
CA LEU A 324 -12.74 17.42 -10.69
C LEU A 324 -12.25 18.87 -10.83
N LYS A 325 -12.29 19.67 -9.75
CA LYS A 325 -12.01 21.11 -9.75
C LYS A 325 -10.60 21.50 -10.19
N ASP A 326 -9.55 20.77 -9.83
CA ASP A 326 -8.18 21.14 -10.21
C ASP A 326 -7.88 20.87 -11.69
N ARG A 327 -8.71 20.04 -12.33
CA ARG A 327 -8.60 19.68 -13.75
C ARG A 327 -9.73 20.27 -14.59
N LEU A 328 -10.77 20.84 -13.95
CA LEU A 328 -11.93 21.39 -14.63
C LEU A 328 -11.47 22.49 -15.60
N GLY A 329 -11.81 22.32 -16.87
CA GLY A 329 -11.38 23.25 -17.91
C GLY A 329 -10.04 22.92 -18.58
N LYS A 330 -9.27 21.92 -18.11
CA LYS A 330 -8.08 21.46 -18.85
C LYS A 330 -8.49 20.77 -20.15
N SER A 331 -7.80 21.08 -21.24
CA SER A 331 -7.95 20.40 -22.53
C SER A 331 -7.24 19.05 -22.52
N CYS A 332 -7.70 18.14 -23.37
CA CYS A 332 -6.94 16.94 -23.73
C CYS A 332 -5.56 17.36 -24.26
N GLY A 333 -4.49 16.66 -23.84
CA GLY A 333 -3.12 16.90 -24.30
C GLY A 333 -2.91 16.53 -25.78
N ASN A 334 -3.88 15.90 -26.44
CA ASN A 334 -3.86 15.73 -27.89
C ASN A 334 -4.28 17.03 -28.58
N PRO A 335 -3.40 17.70 -29.36
CA PRO A 335 -3.70 18.99 -29.97
C PRO A 335 -4.85 18.94 -30.98
N THR A 336 -5.17 17.76 -31.54
CA THR A 336 -6.31 17.57 -32.43
C THR A 336 -7.62 17.35 -31.66
N CYS A 337 -7.54 16.98 -30.38
CA CYS A 337 -8.69 16.69 -29.54
C CYS A 337 -9.17 17.92 -28.79
N LYS A 338 -10.32 18.46 -29.20
CA LYS A 338 -10.95 19.64 -28.57
C LYS A 338 -11.72 19.32 -27.28
N LYS A 339 -11.61 18.10 -26.75
CA LYS A 339 -12.32 17.68 -25.54
C LYS A 339 -11.69 18.36 -24.31
N ILE A 340 -12.54 18.88 -23.43
CA ILE A 340 -12.16 19.63 -22.23
C ILE A 340 -12.76 18.94 -21.01
N HIS A 341 -11.95 18.70 -19.98
CA HIS A 341 -12.40 18.04 -18.77
C HIS A 341 -13.58 18.76 -18.11
N GLY A 342 -14.63 18.00 -17.80
CA GLY A 342 -15.86 18.49 -17.17
C GLY A 342 -16.86 19.14 -18.12
N LYS A 343 -16.54 19.35 -19.41
CA LYS A 343 -17.53 19.75 -20.42
C LYS A 343 -18.29 18.54 -20.95
N ARG A 344 -19.50 18.76 -21.48
CA ARG A 344 -20.23 17.71 -22.20
C ARG A 344 -19.61 17.47 -23.57
N ASP A 345 -19.44 16.22 -23.91
CA ASP A 345 -19.00 15.76 -25.21
C ASP A 345 -20.08 16.09 -26.26
N PRO A 346 -19.75 16.79 -27.36
CA PRO A 346 -20.73 17.15 -28.38
C PRO A 346 -21.35 15.95 -29.10
N GLU A 347 -20.68 14.79 -29.12
CA GLU A 347 -21.17 13.61 -29.86
C GLU A 347 -22.20 12.80 -29.07
N ASN A 348 -22.00 12.66 -27.75
CA ASN A 348 -22.82 11.76 -26.92
C ASN A 348 -23.42 12.45 -25.68
N GLY A 349 -23.12 13.72 -25.43
CA GLY A 349 -23.63 14.50 -24.30
C GLY A 349 -23.09 14.12 -22.92
N ALA A 350 -22.18 13.13 -22.83
CA ALA A 350 -21.56 12.68 -21.59
C ALA A 350 -20.50 13.67 -21.10
N ILE A 351 -20.24 13.72 -19.78
CA ILE A 351 -19.19 14.58 -19.23
C ILE A 351 -17.82 14.00 -19.59
N ILE A 352 -16.99 14.80 -20.24
CA ILE A 352 -15.63 14.43 -20.64
C ILE A 352 -14.75 14.28 -19.40
N ARG A 353 -14.13 13.12 -19.25
CA ARG A 353 -13.13 12.84 -18.22
C ARG A 353 -11.76 12.63 -18.87
N LEU A 354 -10.76 13.40 -18.43
CA LEU A 354 -9.35 13.20 -18.84
C LEU A 354 -8.72 12.25 -17.82
N SER A 355 -9.01 10.96 -17.96
CA SER A 355 -8.55 9.92 -17.04
C SER A 355 -7.23 9.28 -17.45
N ILE A 356 -6.86 9.35 -18.74
CA ILE A 356 -5.66 8.71 -19.25
C ILE A 356 -4.49 9.68 -19.10
N ARG A 357 -3.38 9.23 -18.53
CA ARG A 357 -2.19 10.05 -18.32
C ARG A 357 -1.04 9.58 -19.22
N CYS A 358 -0.12 10.48 -19.57
CA CYS A 358 1.15 10.07 -20.17
C CYS A 358 1.95 9.21 -19.18
N LYS A 359 2.34 7.99 -19.60
CA LYS A 359 3.10 7.03 -18.76
C LYS A 359 4.55 7.44 -18.49
N GLU A 360 5.05 8.46 -19.20
CA GLU A 360 6.45 8.88 -19.09
C GLU A 360 6.55 10.21 -18.30
N CYS A 361 5.82 11.25 -18.72
CA CYS A 361 5.87 12.54 -18.04
C CYS A 361 4.84 12.73 -16.94
N HIS A 362 3.75 11.98 -16.87
CA HIS A 362 2.67 12.10 -15.87
C HIS A 362 1.99 13.49 -15.77
N MET A 363 2.46 14.48 -16.51
CA MET A 363 1.97 15.86 -16.51
C MET A 363 0.78 16.05 -17.45
N GLU A 364 0.76 15.29 -18.56
CA GLU A 364 -0.29 15.40 -19.57
C GLU A 364 -1.40 14.37 -19.44
N TYR A 365 -2.62 14.83 -19.76
CA TYR A 365 -3.85 14.06 -19.60
C TYR A 365 -4.66 14.01 -20.89
N TYR A 366 -5.30 12.87 -21.12
CA TYR A 366 -5.98 12.52 -22.35
C TYR A 366 -7.35 11.95 -22.03
N CYS A 367 -8.31 12.22 -22.91
CA CYS A 367 -9.67 11.67 -22.79
C CYS A 367 -9.73 10.18 -23.16
N SER A 368 -8.74 9.67 -23.88
CA SER A 368 -8.71 8.31 -24.38
C SER A 368 -7.27 7.86 -24.65
N ARG A 369 -7.08 6.54 -24.75
CA ARG A 369 -5.80 5.94 -25.13
C ARG A 369 -5.37 6.36 -26.55
N SER A 370 -6.28 6.42 -27.53
CA SER A 370 -5.89 6.85 -28.88
C SER A 370 -5.39 8.30 -28.88
N CYS A 371 -6.03 9.19 -28.12
CA CYS A 371 -5.53 10.56 -27.98
C CYS A 371 -4.13 10.61 -27.37
N ARG A 372 -3.81 9.78 -26.38
CA ARG A 372 -2.46 9.70 -25.82
C ARG A 372 -1.43 9.26 -26.88
N GLU A 373 -1.73 8.21 -27.63
CA GLU A 373 -0.81 7.68 -28.64
C GLU A 373 -0.62 8.65 -29.82
N GLU A 374 -1.69 9.30 -30.30
CA GLU A 374 -1.64 10.33 -31.35
C GLU A 374 -0.83 11.54 -30.91
N ALA A 375 -0.97 11.95 -29.65
CA ALA A 375 -0.23 13.07 -29.09
C ALA A 375 1.22 12.73 -28.75
N ARG A 376 1.62 11.45 -28.84
CA ARG A 376 2.92 10.98 -28.32
C ARG A 376 4.08 11.76 -28.92
N GLU A 377 4.10 11.94 -30.23
CA GLU A 377 5.18 12.67 -30.89
C GLU A 377 5.09 14.18 -30.64
N SER A 378 3.88 14.75 -30.62
CA SER A 378 3.72 16.20 -30.44
C SER A 378 4.11 16.68 -29.04
N HIS A 379 3.86 15.89 -28.00
CA HIS A 379 4.26 16.24 -26.62
C HIS A 379 5.62 15.67 -26.23
N ARG A 380 6.32 14.93 -27.11
CA ARG A 380 7.57 14.22 -26.80
C ARG A 380 8.64 15.12 -26.20
N THR A 381 8.81 16.31 -26.74
CA THR A 381 9.82 17.27 -26.25
C THR A 381 9.51 17.73 -24.83
N GLU A 382 8.27 18.15 -24.56
CA GLU A 382 7.82 18.52 -23.21
C GLU A 382 7.83 17.33 -22.24
N CYS A 383 7.51 16.14 -22.76
CA CYS A 383 7.58 14.89 -22.02
C CYS A 383 9.00 14.63 -21.48
N LEU A 384 10.01 14.76 -22.34
CA LEU A 384 11.41 14.59 -21.97
C LEU A 384 11.87 15.65 -20.97
N LEU A 385 11.48 16.92 -21.15
CA LEU A 385 11.80 17.98 -20.18
C LEU A 385 11.24 17.67 -18.79
N HIS A 386 10.00 17.19 -18.70
CA HIS A 386 9.41 16.79 -17.42
C HIS A 386 10.05 15.54 -16.83
N GLN A 387 10.49 14.59 -17.66
CA GLN A 387 11.26 13.44 -17.19
C GLN A 387 12.59 13.89 -16.58
N GLU A 388 13.34 14.76 -17.26
CA GLU A 388 14.60 15.34 -16.76
C GLU A 388 14.38 16.13 -15.47
N GLU A 389 13.33 16.94 -15.39
CA GLU A 389 13.00 17.68 -14.17
C GLU A 389 12.67 16.74 -13.00
N ARG A 390 11.92 15.66 -13.25
CA ARG A 390 11.65 14.64 -12.24
C ARG A 390 12.93 13.94 -11.80
N GLN A 391 13.79 13.55 -12.75
CA GLN A 391 15.11 12.96 -12.49
C GLN A 391 15.94 13.90 -11.60
N GLU A 392 16.02 15.18 -11.95
CA GLU A 392 16.78 16.17 -11.18
C GLU A 392 16.20 16.34 -9.76
N ARG A 393 14.87 16.35 -9.60
CA ARG A 393 14.23 16.35 -8.27
C ARG A 393 14.55 15.08 -7.48
N ARG A 394 14.57 13.91 -8.12
CA ARG A 394 14.96 12.62 -7.49
C ARG A 394 16.41 12.66 -7.04
N GLU A 395 17.32 13.11 -7.91
CA GLU A 395 18.74 13.28 -7.57
C GLU A 395 18.94 14.31 -6.44
N LYS A 396 18.22 15.44 -6.47
CA LYS A 396 18.22 16.43 -5.38
C LYS A 396 17.73 15.82 -4.06
N LYS A 397 16.74 14.94 -4.08
CA LYS A 397 16.26 14.21 -2.89
C LYS A 397 17.24 13.13 -2.43
N ALA A 398 17.90 12.45 -3.37
CA ALA A 398 18.90 11.41 -3.11
C ALA A 398 20.22 11.97 -2.56
N LYS A 399 20.54 13.24 -2.87
CA LYS A 399 21.71 13.93 -2.29
C LYS A 399 21.63 13.89 -0.76
N GLN A 400 22.66 13.31 -0.17
CA GLN A 400 22.83 13.34 1.28
C GLN A 400 23.20 14.75 1.74
N VAL A 401 22.53 15.21 2.78
CA VAL A 401 22.83 16.48 3.45
C VAL A 401 23.46 16.18 4.81
N THR A 402 24.41 17.03 5.21
CA THR A 402 25.14 16.88 6.47
C THR A 402 24.45 17.67 7.57
N CYS A 403 24.19 17.05 8.71
CA CYS A 403 23.65 17.72 9.90
C CYS A 403 24.63 18.77 10.44
N ASP A 404 24.18 20.00 10.66
CA ASP A 404 25.03 21.10 11.11
C ASP A 404 25.60 20.90 12.53
N THR A 405 24.93 20.08 13.33
CA THR A 405 25.30 19.75 14.71
C THR A 405 26.23 18.54 14.77
N CYS A 406 25.74 17.36 14.38
CA CYS A 406 26.45 16.09 14.60
C CYS A 406 27.25 15.61 13.38
N LYS A 407 27.20 16.33 12.26
CA LYS A 407 27.90 16.03 11.01
C LYS A 407 27.57 14.68 10.36
N LYS A 408 26.53 13.97 10.83
CA LYS A 408 26.00 12.79 10.14
C LYS A 408 25.39 13.19 8.80
N ARG A 409 25.60 12.37 7.78
CA ARG A 409 24.96 12.49 6.47
C ARG A 409 23.66 11.71 6.47
N SER A 410 22.60 12.29 5.95
CA SER A 410 21.29 11.63 5.80
C SER A 410 20.59 12.11 4.53
N SER A 411 19.59 11.38 4.06
CA SER A 411 18.81 11.81 2.88
C SER A 411 18.17 13.18 3.13
N TYR A 412 18.04 14.00 2.08
CA TYR A 412 17.43 15.33 2.19
C TYR A 412 16.01 15.26 2.79
N THR A 413 15.26 14.19 2.52
CA THR A 413 13.90 13.96 3.03
C THR A 413 13.83 13.73 4.54
N LYS A 414 14.86 13.12 5.15
CA LYS A 414 14.92 12.87 6.60
C LYS A 414 15.45 14.06 7.40
N MET A 415 15.95 15.10 6.74
CA MET A 415 16.58 16.25 7.38
C MET A 415 15.57 17.37 7.66
N LYS A 416 15.54 17.82 8.92
CA LYS A 416 14.74 18.96 9.35
C LYS A 416 15.47 20.27 9.07
N LYS A 417 14.79 21.25 8.49
CA LYS A 417 15.35 22.59 8.29
C LYS A 417 14.95 23.52 9.43
N CYS A 418 15.83 24.46 9.78
CA CYS A 418 15.44 25.54 10.69
C CYS A 418 14.22 26.29 10.14
N SER A 419 13.16 26.40 10.93
CA SER A 419 11.89 26.99 10.48
C SER A 419 12.01 28.48 10.15
N ALA A 420 12.98 29.20 10.76
CA ALA A 420 13.18 30.63 10.57
C ALA A 420 14.04 30.97 9.34
N CYS A 421 15.24 30.38 9.23
CA CYS A 421 16.19 30.72 8.16
C CYS A 421 16.18 29.72 7.00
N ARG A 422 15.75 28.48 7.23
CA ARG A 422 15.81 27.32 6.31
C ARG A 422 17.19 27.01 5.73
N SER A 423 18.26 27.65 6.23
CA SER A 423 19.64 27.43 5.80
C SER A 423 20.29 26.27 6.55
N ALA A 424 20.10 26.21 7.88
CA ALA A 424 20.61 25.13 8.69
C ALA A 424 19.74 23.87 8.60
N THR A 425 20.39 22.71 8.61
CA THR A 425 19.77 21.39 8.47
C THR A 425 20.20 20.45 9.60
N TYR A 426 19.25 19.69 10.13
CA TYR A 426 19.42 18.87 11.32
C TYR A 426 18.80 17.49 11.10
N CYS A 427 19.47 16.43 11.53
CA CYS A 427 18.91 15.09 11.48
C CYS A 427 17.83 14.85 12.56
N SER A 428 17.75 15.72 13.58
CA SER A 428 16.76 15.60 14.66
C SER A 428 16.51 16.93 15.36
N VAL A 429 15.46 16.98 16.18
CA VAL A 429 15.10 18.19 16.97
C VAL A 429 16.14 18.44 18.07
N GLU A 430 16.75 17.38 18.60
CA GLU A 430 17.82 17.43 19.60
C GLU A 430 19.07 18.09 19.02
N CYS A 431 19.45 17.71 17.79
CA CYS A 431 20.55 18.34 17.07
C CYS A 431 20.28 19.84 16.86
N GLN A 432 19.05 20.21 16.47
CA GLN A 432 18.66 21.62 16.32
C GLN A 432 18.78 22.39 17.65
N LYS A 433 18.28 21.81 18.76
CA LYS A 433 18.36 22.43 20.09
C LYS A 433 19.79 22.61 20.57
N GLN A 434 20.65 21.62 20.34
CA GLN A 434 22.06 21.68 20.70
C GLN A 434 22.81 22.76 19.93
N ASP A 435 22.50 22.94 18.64
CA ASP A 435 23.12 23.98 17.81
C ASP A 435 22.52 25.38 18.03
N TRP A 436 21.35 25.48 18.67
CA TRP A 436 20.60 26.74 18.76
C TRP A 436 21.40 27.90 19.34
N ASN A 437 22.21 27.69 20.38
CA ASN A 437 23.00 28.76 20.99
C ASN A 437 24.02 29.37 20.02
N ARG A 438 24.59 28.55 19.13
CA ARG A 438 25.49 29.00 18.06
C ARG A 438 24.69 29.58 16.89
N HIS A 439 23.70 28.83 16.41
CA HIS A 439 22.94 29.20 15.22
C HIS A 439 22.11 30.48 15.39
N LYS A 440 21.62 30.78 16.60
CA LYS A 440 20.74 31.93 16.85
C LYS A 440 21.36 33.27 16.42
N THR A 441 22.67 33.45 16.52
CA THR A 441 23.35 34.68 16.10
C THR A 441 23.42 34.81 14.57
N GLU A 442 23.41 33.70 13.85
CA GLU A 442 23.45 33.62 12.38
C GLU A 442 22.07 33.40 11.75
N CYS A 443 21.06 33.07 12.56
CA CYS A 443 19.70 32.76 12.13
C CYS A 443 18.99 34.03 11.64
N ARG A 444 19.22 34.36 10.37
CA ARG A 444 18.52 35.44 9.67
C ARG A 444 17.20 34.89 9.12
N LYS A 445 16.09 35.54 9.45
CA LYS A 445 14.81 35.28 8.77
C LYS A 445 15.02 35.49 7.28
N ARG A 446 14.48 34.60 6.46
CA ARG A 446 14.42 34.83 5.02
C ARG A 446 13.74 36.18 4.77
N SER A 447 14.38 37.04 3.99
CA SER A 447 13.67 38.10 3.28
C SER A 447 12.84 37.38 2.23
N ASP A 448 11.52 37.38 2.41
CA ASP A 448 10.58 36.73 1.49
C ASP A 448 10.66 37.32 0.07
#